data_AF-A0A7V3YC94-F1
#
_entry.id   AF-A0A7V3YC94-F1
#
_cell.length_a   1.000
_cell.length_b   1.000
_cell.length_c   1.000
_cell.angle_alpha   90.00
_cell.angle_beta   90.00
_cell.angle_gamma   90.00
#
_symmetry.space_group_name_H-M   'P 1'
#
loop_
_entity.id
_entity.type
_entity.pdbx_description
1 polymer ?
#
loop_
_entity_poly.entity_id
_entity_poly.type
_entity_poly.pdbx_seq_one_letter_code
_entity_poly.pdbx_strand_id
1 'polypeptide(L)'
;MAKKISKKEKYSPIPMVDLALQYKTLKPRLHKAIEEVLKSTRFILGPEVSTLESRLAEYCETRYGIACGSGTDALQMALMAIGVGPGDEIITTPFTFIATAEVIALLGATPVFVDIEPDTYCIDPQKIEKAISKKTKAIIPVHLYGQAADMDSILEISKKRHISVIEDACQAIGATYKGKKVCGLGDMGCVSFFPSKNLGGYGDGGMIFTSDEKLFQILRMIRDHGSVQKYHHARLGMNSRLDTLQAAILLVKFQYLDSWNKARRKIAEMYTALLKNAKVKTPVIREGNEHVFHQYTIQVKDRDGLRKHLESYGISTAVH
;
A
#
# COMPACT_ATOMS: atom_id res chain seq x y z
N MET A 1 -51.94 12.67 12.79
CA MET A 1 -50.76 13.52 12.52
C MET A 1 -49.49 12.69 12.69
N ALA A 2 -48.91 12.20 11.58
CA ALA A 2 -47.62 11.51 11.63
C ALA A 2 -46.52 12.55 11.85
N LYS A 3 -45.79 12.45 12.97
CA LYS A 3 -44.60 13.28 13.23
C LYS A 3 -43.61 13.07 12.08
N LYS A 4 -43.41 14.10 11.26
CA LYS A 4 -42.22 14.22 10.38
C LYS A 4 -41.01 14.25 11.30
N ILE A 5 -40.40 13.09 11.52
CA ILE A 5 -39.08 13.01 12.14
C ILE A 5 -38.13 13.75 11.19
N SER A 6 -37.49 14.79 11.72
CA SER A 6 -36.52 15.61 11.00
C SER A 6 -35.42 14.71 10.44
N LYS A 7 -35.08 14.87 9.14
CA LYS A 7 -34.03 14.10 8.45
C LYS A 7 -32.65 14.16 9.15
N LYS A 8 -32.43 15.10 10.08
CA LYS A 8 -31.16 15.28 10.80
C LYS A 8 -30.96 14.38 12.03
N GLU A 9 -32.00 13.72 12.55
CA GLU A 9 -31.91 13.04 13.86
C GLU A 9 -31.61 11.53 13.82
N LYS A 10 -31.47 10.89 12.64
CA LYS A 10 -31.58 9.41 12.58
C LYS A 10 -30.30 8.58 12.58
N TYR A 11 -29.12 9.13 12.28
CA TYR A 11 -27.89 8.31 12.23
C TYR A 11 -26.67 9.09 12.74
N SER A 12 -25.91 8.47 13.65
CA SER A 12 -24.56 8.94 13.97
C SER A 12 -23.72 8.97 12.70
N PRO A 13 -22.87 10.00 12.47
CA PRO A 13 -22.01 10.06 11.30
C PRO A 13 -21.19 8.77 11.14
N ILE A 14 -21.18 8.21 9.94
CA ILE A 14 -20.39 7.03 9.58
C ILE A 14 -19.16 7.53 8.80
N PRO A 15 -17.98 7.63 9.43
CA PRO A 15 -16.76 8.03 8.75
C PRO A 15 -16.25 6.92 7.83
N MET A 16 -15.43 7.28 6.83
CA MET A 16 -14.76 6.30 5.97
C MET A 16 -13.83 5.37 6.75
N VAL A 17 -13.10 5.92 7.73
CA VAL A 17 -12.19 5.21 8.63
C VAL A 17 -12.25 5.87 10.00
N ASP A 18 -12.52 5.09 11.06
CA ASP A 18 -12.57 5.59 12.43
C ASP A 18 -11.28 5.27 13.21
N LEU A 19 -10.29 6.14 13.08
CA LEU A 19 -9.03 6.01 13.81
C LEU A 19 -9.16 6.36 15.30
N ALA A 20 -10.18 7.13 15.69
CA ALA A 20 -10.43 7.49 17.08
C ALA A 20 -10.87 6.27 17.88
N LEU A 21 -11.78 5.46 17.33
CA LEU A 21 -12.20 4.19 17.93
C LEU A 21 -11.03 3.20 18.05
N GLN A 22 -10.20 3.10 17.00
CA GLN A 22 -9.01 2.24 17.04
C GLN A 22 -8.02 2.69 18.12
N TYR A 23 -7.72 3.99 18.19
CA TYR A 23 -6.86 4.55 19.23
C TYR A 23 -7.40 4.26 20.63
N LYS A 24 -8.69 4.54 20.88
CA LYS A 24 -9.32 4.29 22.19
C LYS A 24 -9.15 2.82 22.63
N THR A 25 -9.29 1.89 21.70
CA THR A 25 -9.17 0.44 21.96
C THR A 25 -7.73 0.00 22.25
N LEU A 26 -6.74 0.67 21.65
CA LEU A 26 -5.33 0.33 21.78
C LEU A 26 -4.55 1.22 22.76
N LYS A 27 -5.18 2.26 23.31
CA LYS A 27 -4.54 3.33 24.07
C LYS A 27 -3.51 2.86 25.10
N PRO A 28 -3.80 1.88 25.99
CA PRO A 28 -2.81 1.45 26.99
C PRO A 28 -1.53 0.88 26.37
N ARG A 29 -1.65 0.09 25.29
CA ARG A 29 -0.50 -0.51 24.60
C ARG A 29 0.30 0.53 23.83
N LEU A 30 -0.39 1.43 23.15
CA LEU A 30 0.23 2.52 22.39
C LEU A 30 0.99 3.48 23.30
N HIS A 31 0.37 3.89 24.42
CA HIS A 31 0.98 4.79 25.39
C HIS A 31 2.25 4.20 25.98
N LYS A 32 2.22 2.92 26.38
CA LYS A 32 3.41 2.22 26.85
C LYS A 32 4.54 2.22 25.80
N ALA A 33 4.24 1.81 24.57
CA ALA A 33 5.23 1.74 23.50
C ALA A 33 5.84 3.11 23.17
N ILE A 34 5.03 4.17 23.15
CA ILE A 34 5.50 5.55 22.94
C ILE A 34 6.39 6.00 24.11
N GLU A 35 5.96 5.76 25.35
CA GLU A 35 6.72 6.12 26.55
C GLU A 35 8.10 5.44 26.60
N GLU A 36 8.20 4.18 26.18
CA GLU A 36 9.46 3.45 26.08
C GLU A 36 10.44 4.12 25.10
N VAL A 37 9.96 4.56 23.93
CA VAL A 37 10.79 5.31 22.97
C VAL A 37 11.24 6.64 23.56
N LEU A 38 10.31 7.39 24.20
CA LEU A 38 10.63 8.67 24.83
C LEU A 38 11.69 8.54 25.93
N LYS A 39 11.59 7.51 26.78
CA LYS A 39 12.59 7.21 27.82
C LYS A 39 13.95 6.86 27.23
N SER A 40 13.98 6.16 26.10
CA SER A 40 15.23 5.72 25.46
C SER A 40 15.96 6.82 24.67
N THR A 41 15.25 7.89 24.29
CA THR A 41 15.72 9.00 23.43
C THR A 41 16.29 8.60 22.06
N ARG A 42 16.08 7.35 21.61
CA ARG A 42 16.52 6.82 20.31
C ARG A 42 15.48 7.07 19.22
N PHE A 43 15.29 8.31 18.82
CA PHE A 43 14.22 8.70 17.89
C PHE A 43 14.43 8.29 16.43
N ILE A 44 15.69 8.10 16.01
CA ILE A 44 16.07 7.78 14.64
C ILE A 44 16.73 6.40 14.60
N LEU A 45 16.18 5.49 13.80
CA LEU A 45 16.70 4.14 13.59
C LEU A 45 16.93 3.37 14.92
N GLY A 46 16.01 3.52 15.87
CA GLY A 46 15.99 2.75 17.12
C GLY A 46 15.65 1.27 16.92
N PRO A 47 15.74 0.46 17.99
CA PRO A 47 15.51 -1.00 17.90
C PRO A 47 14.09 -1.38 17.46
N GLU A 48 13.10 -0.51 17.65
CA GLU A 48 11.73 -0.72 17.18
C GLU A 48 11.66 -0.74 15.65
N VAL A 49 12.53 0.03 14.97
CA VAL A 49 12.60 0.04 13.49
C VAL A 49 13.09 -1.31 12.98
N SER A 50 14.22 -1.81 13.48
CA SER A 50 14.75 -3.11 13.06
C SER A 50 13.83 -4.28 13.46
N THR A 51 13.16 -4.18 14.60
CA THR A 51 12.16 -5.17 15.01
C THR A 51 10.96 -5.17 14.05
N LEU A 52 10.48 -4.00 13.64
CA LEU A 52 9.39 -3.89 12.66
C LEU A 52 9.82 -4.44 11.30
N GLU A 53 11.02 -4.07 10.81
CA GLU A 53 11.60 -4.55 9.56
C GLU A 53 11.63 -6.07 9.51
N SER A 54 12.20 -6.73 10.53
CA SER A 54 12.28 -8.19 10.59
C SER A 54 10.91 -8.86 10.65
N ARG A 55 10.00 -8.37 11.50
CA ARG A 55 8.67 -8.98 11.67
C ARG A 55 7.78 -8.84 10.45
N LEU A 56 7.84 -7.69 9.77
CA LEU A 56 7.07 -7.50 8.54
C LEU A 56 7.69 -8.22 7.35
N ALA A 57 9.02 -8.35 7.28
CA ALA A 57 9.68 -9.16 6.27
C ALA A 57 9.24 -10.63 6.38
N GLU A 58 9.27 -11.18 7.59
CA GLU A 58 8.74 -12.52 7.89
C GLU A 58 7.26 -12.65 7.50
N TYR A 59 6.43 -11.67 7.88
CA TYR A 59 5.00 -11.67 7.56
C TYR A 59 4.70 -11.60 6.05
N CYS A 60 5.56 -10.92 5.27
CA CYS A 60 5.44 -10.83 3.82
C CYS A 60 6.23 -11.92 3.09
N GLU A 61 6.75 -12.93 3.81
CA GLU A 61 7.50 -14.06 3.25
C GLU A 61 8.76 -13.64 2.47
N THR A 62 9.41 -12.56 2.91
CA THR A 62 10.66 -12.03 2.34
C THR A 62 11.82 -12.11 3.34
N ARG A 63 13.06 -12.02 2.85
CA ARG A 63 14.24 -12.06 3.73
C ARG A 63 14.52 -10.72 4.41
N TYR A 64 14.19 -9.61 3.75
CA TYR A 64 14.58 -8.28 4.19
C TYR A 64 13.44 -7.28 4.10
N GLY A 65 13.34 -6.42 5.11
CA GLY A 65 12.49 -5.24 5.15
C GLY A 65 13.34 -4.00 5.39
N ILE A 66 13.00 -2.88 4.73
CA ILE A 66 13.67 -1.59 4.88
C ILE A 66 12.60 -0.53 5.14
N ALA A 67 12.49 -0.06 6.38
CA ALA A 67 11.54 0.98 6.75
C ALA A 67 12.02 2.35 6.23
N CYS A 68 11.10 3.14 5.69
CA CYS A 68 11.37 4.45 5.07
C CYS A 68 10.27 5.48 5.40
N GLY A 69 10.43 6.71 4.94
CA GLY A 69 9.60 7.86 5.33
C GLY A 69 8.17 7.82 4.79
N SER A 70 7.92 7.17 3.65
CA SER A 70 6.57 7.04 3.06
C SER A 70 6.50 5.88 2.05
N GLY A 71 5.29 5.56 1.56
CA GLY A 71 5.11 4.63 0.44
C GLY A 71 5.61 5.19 -0.91
N THR A 72 5.55 6.52 -1.09
CA THR A 72 6.13 7.20 -2.26
C THR A 72 7.65 7.05 -2.25
N ASP A 73 8.28 7.29 -1.10
CA ASP A 73 9.72 7.09 -0.91
C ASP A 73 10.09 5.62 -1.14
N ALA A 74 9.26 4.68 -0.68
CA ALA A 74 9.49 3.25 -0.92
C ALA A 74 9.62 2.94 -2.42
N LEU A 75 8.69 3.44 -3.24
CA LEU A 75 8.71 3.25 -4.69
C LEU A 75 9.91 3.96 -5.34
N GLN A 76 10.20 5.20 -4.93
CA GLN A 76 11.35 5.95 -5.44
C GLN A 76 12.67 5.22 -5.12
N MET A 77 12.85 4.77 -3.88
CA MET A 77 14.03 4.04 -3.44
C MET A 77 14.18 2.71 -4.18
N ALA A 78 13.08 1.98 -4.43
CA ALA A 78 13.10 0.75 -5.22
C ALA A 78 13.57 1.00 -6.65
N LEU A 79 13.06 2.04 -7.32
CA LEU A 79 13.52 2.43 -8.66
C LEU A 79 14.99 2.89 -8.67
N MET A 80 15.42 3.66 -7.66
CA MET A 80 16.83 4.04 -7.49
C MET A 80 17.73 2.82 -7.28
N ALA A 81 17.24 1.77 -6.61
CA ALA A 81 18.02 0.56 -6.32
C ALA A 81 18.37 -0.22 -7.58
N ILE A 82 17.43 -0.29 -8.53
CA ILE A 82 17.65 -0.87 -9.86
C ILE A 82 18.24 0.14 -10.88
N GLY A 83 18.58 1.35 -10.41
CA GLY A 83 19.29 2.36 -11.19
C GLY A 83 18.45 3.03 -12.28
N VAL A 84 17.15 3.20 -12.06
CA VAL A 84 16.24 3.89 -12.99
C VAL A 84 16.66 5.36 -13.16
N GLY A 85 16.64 5.85 -14.40
CA GLY A 85 16.99 7.22 -14.73
C GLY A 85 16.49 7.66 -16.13
N PRO A 86 17.01 8.80 -16.63
CA PRO A 86 16.64 9.32 -17.95
C PRO A 86 16.81 8.30 -19.08
N GLY A 87 15.77 8.16 -19.90
CA GLY A 87 15.74 7.23 -21.03
C GLY A 87 15.19 5.84 -20.70
N ASP A 88 15.01 5.51 -19.41
CA ASP A 88 14.31 4.30 -18.99
C ASP A 88 12.78 4.47 -19.10
N GLU A 89 12.09 3.36 -19.35
CA GLU A 89 10.63 3.27 -19.35
C GLU A 89 10.17 2.32 -18.23
N ILE A 90 9.13 2.73 -17.50
CA ILE A 90 8.56 1.94 -16.40
C ILE A 90 7.07 1.74 -16.67
N ILE A 91 6.66 0.49 -16.81
CA ILE A 91 5.26 0.15 -17.08
C ILE A 91 4.47 0.22 -15.78
N THR A 92 3.35 0.95 -15.78
CA THR A 92 2.36 0.93 -14.70
C THR A 92 0.98 1.26 -15.27
N THR A 93 0.00 1.56 -14.43
CA THR A 93 -1.35 1.93 -14.85
C THR A 93 -1.68 3.39 -14.51
N PRO A 94 -2.47 4.12 -15.32
CA PRO A 94 -2.91 5.46 -14.97
C PRO A 94 -4.05 5.44 -13.94
N PHE A 95 -4.72 4.29 -13.75
CA PHE A 95 -5.74 4.10 -12.72
C PHE A 95 -5.08 3.64 -11.41
N THR A 96 -4.30 4.54 -10.82
CA THR A 96 -3.63 4.37 -9.53
C THR A 96 -3.49 5.73 -8.86
N PHE A 97 -3.01 5.75 -7.61
CA PHE A 97 -2.62 7.00 -6.97
C PHE A 97 -1.38 7.59 -7.65
N ILE A 98 -1.33 8.92 -7.79
CA ILE A 98 -0.31 9.64 -8.56
C ILE A 98 1.13 9.27 -8.20
N ALA A 99 1.41 8.92 -6.93
CA ALA A 99 2.73 8.54 -6.45
C ALA A 99 3.40 7.46 -7.32
N THR A 100 2.64 6.49 -7.85
CA THR A 100 3.20 5.41 -8.68
C THR A 100 3.87 5.95 -9.96
N ALA A 101 3.26 6.94 -10.61
CA ALA A 101 3.79 7.58 -11.82
C ALA A 101 4.71 8.76 -11.53
N GLU A 102 4.46 9.49 -10.44
CA GLU A 102 5.22 10.66 -10.01
C GLU A 102 6.70 10.32 -9.77
N VAL A 103 6.99 9.23 -9.05
CA VAL A 103 8.37 8.85 -8.74
C VAL A 103 9.15 8.40 -9.98
N ILE A 104 8.46 7.85 -10.98
CA ILE A 104 9.07 7.49 -12.27
C ILE A 104 9.56 8.77 -12.95
N ALA A 105 8.67 9.77 -13.06
CA ALA A 105 8.98 11.05 -13.68
C ALA A 105 10.02 11.85 -12.87
N LEU A 106 9.97 11.80 -11.53
CA LEU A 106 10.92 12.47 -10.64
C LEU A 106 12.36 11.97 -10.85
N LEU A 107 12.53 10.69 -11.19
CA LEU A 107 13.82 10.09 -11.54
C LEU A 107 14.23 10.32 -13.00
N GLY A 108 13.41 11.05 -13.79
CA GLY A 108 13.65 11.34 -15.20
C GLY A 108 13.27 10.21 -16.17
N ALA A 109 12.72 9.10 -15.67
CA ALA A 109 12.21 8.01 -16.49
C ALA A 109 10.81 8.31 -17.02
N THR A 110 10.36 7.54 -18.01
CA THR A 110 9.04 7.71 -18.63
C THR A 110 8.04 6.68 -18.09
N PRO A 111 6.92 7.08 -17.48
CA PRO A 111 5.85 6.15 -17.16
C PRO A 111 5.15 5.71 -18.45
N VAL A 112 5.08 4.40 -18.67
CA VAL A 112 4.36 3.79 -19.79
C VAL A 112 3.07 3.19 -19.24
N PHE A 113 1.95 3.74 -19.68
CA PHE A 113 0.64 3.39 -19.13
C PHE A 113 0.01 2.20 -19.85
N VAL A 114 -0.36 1.20 -19.04
CA VAL A 114 -1.16 0.05 -19.43
C VAL A 114 -2.49 0.12 -18.68
N ASP A 115 -3.56 -0.08 -19.42
CA ASP A 115 -4.93 -0.02 -18.91
C ASP A 115 -5.22 -1.17 -17.94
N ILE A 116 -6.28 -1.03 -17.14
CA ILE A 116 -6.69 -1.99 -16.11
C ILE A 116 -7.68 -3.02 -16.65
N GLU A 117 -7.89 -4.07 -15.87
CA GLU A 117 -9.10 -4.88 -15.99
C GLU A 117 -10.27 -4.17 -15.28
N PRO A 118 -11.45 -4.08 -15.91
CA PRO A 118 -12.57 -3.29 -15.40
C PRO A 118 -13.24 -3.85 -14.14
N ASP A 119 -12.88 -5.07 -13.73
CA ASP A 119 -13.45 -5.79 -12.58
C ASP A 119 -12.54 -5.72 -11.35
N THR A 120 -11.24 -5.92 -11.54
CA THR A 120 -10.23 -5.95 -10.46
C THR A 120 -9.60 -4.58 -10.21
N TYR A 121 -9.69 -3.68 -11.19
CA TYR A 121 -8.97 -2.40 -11.27
C TYR A 121 -7.44 -2.51 -11.21
N CYS A 122 -6.91 -3.73 -11.31
CA CYS A 122 -5.48 -3.95 -11.42
C CYS A 122 -5.08 -3.86 -12.89
N ILE A 123 -3.80 -3.57 -13.15
CA ILE A 123 -3.21 -3.54 -14.49
C ILE A 123 -3.55 -4.85 -15.26
N ASP A 124 -3.95 -4.71 -16.53
CA ASP A 124 -4.29 -5.85 -17.40
C ASP A 124 -3.03 -6.49 -17.99
N PRO A 125 -2.67 -7.72 -17.57
CA PRO A 125 -1.45 -8.37 -18.04
C PRO A 125 -1.43 -8.61 -19.56
N GLN A 126 -2.59 -8.79 -20.19
CA GLN A 126 -2.69 -9.05 -21.63
C GLN A 126 -2.26 -7.85 -22.47
N LYS A 127 -2.30 -6.66 -21.89
CA LYS A 127 -1.89 -5.40 -22.54
C LYS A 127 -0.43 -5.05 -22.28
N ILE A 128 0.25 -5.70 -21.32
CA ILE A 128 1.63 -5.38 -20.93
C ILE A 128 2.62 -5.70 -22.05
N GLU A 129 2.57 -6.88 -22.68
CA GLU A 129 3.58 -7.26 -23.69
C GLU A 129 3.69 -6.25 -24.85
N LYS A 130 2.57 -5.59 -25.22
CA LYS A 130 2.54 -4.58 -26.28
C LYS A 130 3.15 -3.24 -25.87
N ALA A 131 3.25 -2.97 -24.56
CA ALA A 131 3.84 -1.75 -24.01
C ALA A 131 5.36 -1.87 -23.77
N ILE A 132 5.93 -3.06 -23.91
CA ILE A 132 7.35 -3.31 -23.69
C ILE A 132 8.17 -2.80 -24.87
N SER A 133 9.22 -2.05 -24.58
CA SER A 133 10.25 -1.60 -25.50
C SER A 133 11.64 -2.01 -25.01
N LYS A 134 12.69 -1.68 -25.77
CA LYS A 134 14.10 -1.88 -25.34
C LYS A 134 14.49 -1.01 -24.14
N LYS A 135 13.70 0.02 -23.82
CA LYS A 135 13.92 0.93 -22.70
C LYS A 135 13.18 0.47 -21.43
N THR A 136 12.29 -0.51 -21.54
CA THR A 136 11.49 -0.97 -20.40
C THR A 136 12.37 -1.66 -19.38
N LYS A 137 12.40 -1.11 -18.17
CA LYS A 137 13.29 -1.56 -17.09
C LYS A 137 12.56 -2.22 -15.94
N ALA A 138 11.34 -1.78 -15.66
CA ALA A 138 10.49 -2.39 -14.64
C ALA A 138 9.01 -2.31 -14.99
N ILE A 139 8.23 -3.18 -14.34
CA ILE A 139 6.77 -3.14 -14.26
C ILE A 139 6.41 -2.88 -12.80
N ILE A 140 5.55 -1.89 -12.55
CA ILE A 140 4.97 -1.60 -11.23
C ILE A 140 3.48 -1.97 -11.26
N PRO A 141 3.12 -3.23 -10.95
CA PRO A 141 1.72 -3.57 -10.69
C PRO A 141 1.27 -2.97 -9.37
N VAL A 142 0.09 -2.37 -9.38
CA VAL A 142 -0.55 -1.83 -8.18
C VAL A 142 -1.56 -2.82 -7.66
N HIS A 143 -1.45 -3.19 -6.39
CA HIS A 143 -2.43 -4.01 -5.69
C HIS A 143 -3.58 -3.13 -5.17
N LEU A 144 -4.39 -2.67 -6.12
CA LEU A 144 -5.33 -1.59 -5.90
C LEU A 144 -6.46 -2.00 -4.95
N TYR A 145 -6.85 -1.09 -4.06
CA TYR A 145 -7.91 -1.25 -3.06
C TYR A 145 -7.74 -2.42 -2.08
N GLY A 146 -6.59 -3.12 -2.12
CA GLY A 146 -6.28 -4.26 -1.27
C GLY A 146 -6.43 -5.62 -1.94
N GLN A 147 -6.51 -5.66 -3.27
CA GLN A 147 -6.46 -6.87 -4.08
C GLN A 147 -5.11 -7.00 -4.79
N ALA A 148 -4.55 -8.20 -4.83
CA ALA A 148 -3.38 -8.47 -5.66
C ALA A 148 -3.71 -8.41 -7.17
N ALA A 149 -2.78 -7.88 -7.96
CA ALA A 149 -2.82 -7.98 -9.42
C ALA A 149 -2.61 -9.46 -9.84
N ASP A 150 -2.80 -9.77 -11.13
CA ASP A 150 -2.50 -11.11 -11.66
C ASP A 150 -0.98 -11.30 -11.78
N MET A 151 -0.37 -11.71 -10.66
CA MET A 151 1.08 -11.76 -10.53
C MET A 151 1.70 -12.90 -11.32
N ASP A 152 1.02 -14.02 -11.56
CA ASP A 152 1.63 -15.11 -12.37
C ASP A 152 1.87 -14.63 -13.81
N SER A 153 0.87 -14.02 -14.42
CA SER A 153 0.98 -13.48 -15.79
C SER A 153 2.08 -12.41 -15.87
N ILE A 154 2.16 -11.52 -14.88
CA ILE A 154 3.16 -10.45 -14.84
C ILE A 154 4.58 -11.00 -14.65
N LEU A 155 4.75 -11.98 -13.74
CA LEU A 155 6.03 -12.61 -13.48
C LEU A 155 6.51 -13.46 -14.67
N GLU A 156 5.60 -14.09 -15.41
CA GLU A 156 5.93 -14.79 -16.65
C GLU A 156 6.51 -13.83 -17.71
N ILE A 157 5.84 -12.69 -17.92
CA ILE A 157 6.29 -11.64 -18.84
C ILE A 157 7.65 -11.09 -18.39
N SER A 158 7.79 -10.76 -17.11
CA SER A 158 9.03 -10.26 -16.49
C SER A 158 10.19 -11.23 -16.74
N LYS A 159 10.01 -12.52 -16.46
CA LYS A 159 11.04 -13.54 -16.64
C LYS A 159 11.47 -13.68 -18.10
N LYS A 160 10.53 -13.68 -19.03
CA LYS A 160 10.79 -13.79 -20.48
C LYS A 160 11.55 -12.58 -21.04
N ARG A 161 11.38 -11.41 -20.42
CA ARG A 161 11.94 -10.14 -20.91
C ARG A 161 13.08 -9.58 -20.05
N HIS A 162 13.41 -10.24 -18.93
CA HIS A 162 14.38 -9.78 -17.94
C HIS A 162 14.07 -8.37 -17.40
N ILE A 163 12.80 -8.12 -17.10
CA ILE A 163 12.30 -6.83 -16.59
C ILE A 163 11.97 -6.97 -15.11
N SER A 164 12.40 -6.02 -14.27
CA SER A 164 12.12 -6.09 -12.83
C SER A 164 10.64 -5.88 -12.52
N VAL A 165 10.15 -6.48 -11.43
CA VAL A 165 8.78 -6.29 -10.93
C VAL A 165 8.85 -5.68 -9.53
N ILE A 166 8.25 -4.49 -9.39
CA ILE A 166 8.13 -3.79 -8.11
C ILE A 166 6.65 -3.73 -7.74
N GLU A 167 6.22 -4.50 -6.76
CA GLU A 167 4.82 -4.45 -6.28
C GLU A 167 4.55 -3.11 -5.59
N ASP A 168 3.61 -2.32 -6.10
CA ASP A 168 2.99 -1.25 -5.31
C ASP A 168 1.84 -1.84 -4.48
N ALA A 169 2.22 -2.27 -3.27
CA ALA A 169 1.32 -2.86 -2.27
C ALA A 169 0.89 -1.83 -1.21
N CYS A 170 0.96 -0.53 -1.51
CA CYS A 170 0.60 0.55 -0.58
C CYS A 170 -0.86 0.51 -0.09
N GLN A 171 -1.72 -0.31 -0.71
CA GLN A 171 -3.10 -0.53 -0.32
C GLN A 171 -3.40 -1.98 0.07
N ALA A 172 -2.41 -2.87 0.11
CA ALA A 172 -2.64 -4.32 0.12
C ALA A 172 -1.86 -5.12 1.16
N ILE A 173 -1.22 -4.48 2.14
CA ILE A 173 -0.52 -5.23 3.20
C ILE A 173 -1.44 -6.26 3.88
N GLY A 174 -1.01 -7.52 3.84
CA GLY A 174 -1.74 -8.68 4.34
C GLY A 174 -2.68 -9.36 3.34
N ALA A 175 -2.81 -8.85 2.12
CA ALA A 175 -3.48 -9.55 1.02
C ALA A 175 -2.66 -10.76 0.59
N THR A 176 -3.33 -11.71 -0.07
CA THR A 176 -2.67 -12.87 -0.68
C THR A 176 -3.06 -13.04 -2.14
N TYR A 177 -2.14 -13.61 -2.89
CA TYR A 177 -2.32 -14.08 -4.26
C TYR A 177 -2.02 -15.58 -4.29
N LYS A 178 -3.04 -16.41 -4.52
CA LYS A 178 -2.95 -17.88 -4.53
C LYS A 178 -2.27 -18.44 -3.27
N GLY A 179 -2.64 -17.89 -2.11
CA GLY A 179 -2.12 -18.30 -0.80
C GLY A 179 -0.78 -17.69 -0.40
N LYS A 180 -0.07 -16.99 -1.31
CA LYS A 180 1.19 -16.29 -1.00
C LYS A 180 0.96 -14.84 -0.65
N LYS A 181 1.76 -14.29 0.27
CA LYS A 181 1.66 -12.87 0.67
C LYS A 181 2.11 -11.94 -0.46
N VAL A 182 1.37 -10.85 -0.65
CA VAL A 182 1.85 -9.74 -1.50
C VAL A 182 3.08 -9.08 -0.85
N CYS A 183 3.79 -8.26 -1.61
CA CYS A 183 5.08 -7.63 -1.31
C CYS A 183 6.31 -8.55 -1.48
N GLY A 184 6.12 -9.86 -1.59
CA GLY A 184 7.18 -10.85 -1.80
C GLY A 184 7.04 -11.66 -3.09
N LEU A 185 6.16 -11.24 -4.00
CA LEU A 185 5.89 -11.94 -5.26
C LEU A 185 6.83 -11.48 -6.38
N GLY A 186 7.17 -10.18 -6.40
CA GLY A 186 8.13 -9.58 -7.33
C GLY A 186 9.57 -9.53 -6.80
N ASP A 187 10.40 -8.69 -7.43
CA ASP A 187 11.78 -8.44 -6.97
C ASP A 187 11.82 -7.58 -5.71
N MET A 188 10.87 -6.63 -5.63
CA MET A 188 10.66 -5.76 -4.47
C MET A 188 9.16 -5.50 -4.26
N GLY A 189 8.75 -5.29 -3.01
CA GLY A 189 7.40 -4.84 -2.67
C GLY A 189 7.42 -3.58 -1.83
N CYS A 190 6.55 -2.63 -2.11
CA CYS A 190 6.46 -1.35 -1.42
C CYS A 190 5.13 -1.21 -0.69
N VAL A 191 5.16 -0.80 0.57
CA VAL A 191 3.96 -0.50 1.35
C VAL A 191 4.00 0.91 1.92
N SER A 192 2.81 1.44 2.16
CA SER A 192 2.59 2.70 2.86
C SER A 192 2.00 2.41 4.24
N PHE A 193 2.50 3.13 5.23
CA PHE A 193 1.94 3.20 6.58
C PHE A 193 1.18 4.51 6.81
N PHE A 194 0.69 5.18 5.76
CA PHE A 194 -0.17 6.34 5.91
C PHE A 194 -1.36 6.02 6.86
N PRO A 195 -1.85 6.93 7.70
CA PRO A 195 -2.72 6.57 8.82
C PRO A 195 -3.99 5.80 8.46
N SER A 196 -4.55 6.00 7.26
CA SER A 196 -5.76 5.31 6.79
C SER A 196 -5.53 3.90 6.20
N LYS A 197 -4.28 3.46 6.05
CA LYS A 197 -3.95 2.13 5.51
C LYS A 197 -4.36 1.01 6.47
N ASN A 198 -4.47 -0.23 5.96
CA ASN A 198 -4.82 -1.41 6.75
C ASN A 198 -3.87 -1.60 7.94
N LEU A 199 -2.58 -1.32 7.73
CA LEU A 199 -1.60 -1.09 8.79
C LEU A 199 -1.05 0.34 8.65
N GLY A 200 -1.70 1.31 9.29
CA GLY A 200 -1.25 2.71 9.31
C GLY A 200 -0.50 3.10 10.59
N GLY A 201 0.45 4.03 10.51
CA GLY A 201 1.05 4.74 11.64
C GLY A 201 0.17 5.91 12.11
N TYR A 202 0.77 6.82 12.89
CA TYR A 202 0.20 8.13 13.27
C TYR A 202 0.93 9.29 12.58
N GLY A 203 1.43 9.02 11.38
CA GLY A 203 2.15 9.94 10.51
C GLY A 203 2.48 9.23 9.20
N ASP A 204 3.39 9.81 8.43
CA ASP A 204 3.92 9.15 7.25
C ASP A 204 4.87 8.00 7.62
N GLY A 205 4.94 7.02 6.73
CA GLY A 205 5.82 5.87 6.84
C GLY A 205 5.65 4.94 5.66
N GLY A 206 6.67 4.14 5.39
CA GLY A 206 6.64 3.11 4.38
C GLY A 206 7.65 2.01 4.66
N MET A 207 7.63 0.98 3.84
CA MET A 207 8.62 -0.09 3.88
C MET A 207 8.78 -0.73 2.52
N ILE A 208 10.00 -1.16 2.23
CA ILE A 208 10.36 -1.93 1.05
C ILE A 208 10.73 -3.34 1.50
N PHE A 209 10.25 -4.34 0.77
CA PHE A 209 10.53 -5.75 1.00
C PHE A 209 11.33 -6.31 -0.17
N THR A 210 12.28 -7.19 0.11
CA THR A 210 13.00 -7.94 -0.94
C THR A 210 13.64 -9.20 -0.34
N SER A 211 13.94 -10.16 -1.20
CA SER A 211 14.75 -11.33 -0.85
C SER A 211 16.15 -11.29 -1.45
N ASP A 212 16.49 -10.27 -2.24
CA ASP A 212 17.81 -10.06 -2.82
C ASP A 212 18.70 -9.25 -1.86
N GLU A 213 19.80 -9.85 -1.43
CA GLU A 213 20.75 -9.23 -0.50
C GLU A 213 21.44 -7.99 -1.10
N LYS A 214 21.75 -7.99 -2.40
CA LYS A 214 22.36 -6.84 -3.08
C LYS A 214 21.39 -5.67 -3.09
N LEU A 215 20.12 -5.90 -3.41
CA LEU A 215 19.09 -4.86 -3.35
C LEU A 215 18.92 -4.35 -1.91
N PHE A 216 18.90 -5.24 -0.92
CA PHE A 216 18.84 -4.85 0.50
C PHE A 216 19.98 -3.91 0.90
N GLN A 217 21.24 -4.23 0.57
CA GLN A 217 22.37 -3.35 0.90
C GLN A 217 22.27 -2.00 0.18
N ILE A 218 21.86 -2.00 -1.09
CA ILE A 218 21.64 -0.78 -1.86
C ILE A 218 20.56 0.10 -1.23
N LEU A 219 19.42 -0.48 -0.87
CA LEU A 219 18.30 0.23 -0.26
C LEU A 219 18.67 0.83 1.10
N ARG A 220 19.43 0.12 1.93
CA ARG A 220 19.93 0.65 3.20
C ARG A 220 20.81 1.88 3.01
N MET A 221 21.69 1.86 2.01
CA MET A 221 22.49 3.03 1.66
C MET A 221 21.59 4.17 1.17
N ILE A 222 20.70 3.91 0.20
CA ILE A 222 19.80 4.93 -0.35
C ILE A 222 18.98 5.60 0.76
N ARG A 223 18.47 4.82 1.72
CA ARG A 223 17.67 5.31 2.86
C ARG A 223 18.36 6.40 3.68
N ASP A 224 19.68 6.29 3.84
CA ASP A 224 20.50 7.09 4.74
C ASP A 224 21.64 7.78 3.97
N HIS A 225 21.27 8.69 3.08
CA HIS A 225 22.17 9.56 2.32
C HIS A 225 23.23 8.83 1.48
N GLY A 226 22.98 7.60 1.05
CA GLY A 226 23.95 6.79 0.31
C GLY A 226 25.15 6.35 1.14
N SER A 227 25.02 6.41 2.47
CA SER A 227 26.10 6.14 3.42
C SER A 227 26.36 4.64 3.55
N VAL A 228 27.62 4.23 3.39
CA VAL A 228 28.09 2.86 3.71
C VAL A 228 28.52 2.80 5.17
N GLN A 229 29.18 3.86 5.63
CA GLN A 229 29.67 4.06 6.98
C GLN A 229 29.63 5.55 7.29
N LYS A 230 29.65 5.92 8.58
CA LYS A 230 29.55 7.31 9.02
C LYS A 230 30.53 8.22 8.26
N TYR A 231 30.01 9.26 7.61
CA TYR A 231 30.74 10.24 6.78
C TYR A 231 31.31 9.72 5.44
N HIS A 232 30.92 8.53 4.98
CA HIS A 232 31.32 8.00 3.68
C HIS A 232 30.09 7.62 2.84
N HIS A 233 29.90 8.37 1.76
CA HIS A 233 28.73 8.26 0.87
C HIS A 233 29.17 7.68 -0.48
N ALA A 234 28.77 6.44 -0.76
CA ALA A 234 29.20 5.72 -1.95
C ALA A 234 28.27 5.91 -3.16
N ARG A 235 27.06 6.45 -2.93
CA ARG A 235 26.07 6.71 -3.98
C ARG A 235 25.17 7.87 -3.59
N LEU A 236 24.37 8.35 -4.53
CA LEU A 236 23.25 9.23 -4.20
C LEU A 236 22.20 8.47 -3.40
N GLY A 237 21.69 9.11 -2.36
CA GLY A 237 20.62 8.60 -1.52
C GLY A 237 19.68 9.71 -1.08
N MET A 238 18.88 9.41 -0.08
CA MET A 238 17.80 10.23 0.45
C MET A 238 17.92 10.30 1.98
N ASN A 239 17.19 11.22 2.60
CA ASN A 239 16.85 11.11 4.02
C ASN A 239 15.43 10.60 4.13
N SER A 240 15.26 9.28 4.03
CA SER A 240 13.93 8.67 4.08
C SER A 240 13.91 7.55 5.11
N ARG A 241 13.70 7.92 6.37
CA ARG A 241 13.73 6.98 7.50
C ARG A 241 12.37 6.95 8.17
N LEU A 242 11.98 5.78 8.65
CA LEU A 242 10.84 5.67 9.55
C LEU A 242 11.28 6.05 10.96
N ASP A 243 10.55 6.98 11.60
CA ASP A 243 10.80 7.33 12.99
C ASP A 243 10.61 6.14 13.92
N THR A 244 11.43 6.03 14.95
CA THR A 244 11.29 4.99 15.97
C THR A 244 9.91 5.03 16.65
N LEU A 245 9.33 6.23 16.82
CA LEU A 245 7.98 6.41 17.34
C LEU A 245 6.92 5.75 16.45
N GLN A 246 7.02 5.93 15.13
CA GLN A 246 6.10 5.30 14.19
C GLN A 246 6.28 3.78 14.18
N ALA A 247 7.53 3.30 14.25
CA ALA A 247 7.80 1.87 14.33
C ALA A 247 7.19 1.22 15.59
N ALA A 248 7.30 1.86 16.75
CA ALA A 248 6.68 1.40 17.99
C ALA A 248 5.14 1.32 17.89
N ILE A 249 4.51 2.34 17.29
CA ILE A 249 3.06 2.37 17.05
C ILE A 249 2.64 1.24 16.11
N LEU A 250 3.40 1.04 15.01
CA LEU A 250 3.13 0.00 14.02
C LEU A 250 3.29 -1.40 14.62
N LEU A 251 4.28 -1.64 15.49
CA LEU A 251 4.45 -2.91 16.17
C LEU A 251 3.26 -3.28 17.09
N VAL A 252 2.63 -2.29 17.72
CA VAL A 252 1.39 -2.51 18.49
C VAL A 252 0.24 -2.86 17.54
N LYS A 253 0.06 -2.10 16.46
CA LYS A 253 -1.05 -2.29 15.51
C LYS A 253 -0.92 -3.57 14.69
N PHE A 254 0.30 -3.97 14.35
CA PHE A 254 0.60 -5.15 13.53
C PHE A 254 0.05 -6.44 14.14
N GLN A 255 0.04 -6.55 15.47
CA GLN A 255 -0.53 -7.70 16.20
C GLN A 255 -2.02 -7.96 15.88
N TYR A 256 -2.72 -6.96 15.36
CA TYR A 256 -4.15 -7.02 15.05
C TYR A 256 -4.45 -7.09 13.55
N LEU A 257 -3.44 -6.94 12.68
CA LEU A 257 -3.62 -6.77 11.24
C LEU A 257 -4.51 -7.86 10.62
N ASP A 258 -4.19 -9.14 10.86
CA ASP A 258 -4.97 -10.26 10.31
C ASP A 258 -6.41 -10.28 10.82
N SER A 259 -6.61 -10.00 12.11
CA SER A 259 -7.95 -9.95 12.71
C SER A 259 -8.80 -8.81 12.13
N TRP A 260 -8.19 -7.65 11.87
CA TRP A 260 -8.83 -6.51 11.23
C TRP A 260 -9.12 -6.77 9.76
N ASN A 261 -8.18 -7.34 9.01
CA ASN A 261 -8.39 -7.73 7.61
C ASN A 261 -9.51 -8.76 7.49
N LYS A 262 -9.57 -9.75 8.38
CA LYS A 262 -10.68 -10.72 8.46
C LYS A 262 -12.02 -10.03 8.76
N ALA A 263 -12.05 -9.05 9.65
CA ALA A 263 -13.27 -8.28 9.94
C ALA A 263 -13.71 -7.43 8.73
N ARG A 264 -12.76 -6.79 8.04
CA ARG A 264 -13.03 -6.05 6.80
C ARG A 264 -13.65 -6.94 5.72
N ARG A 265 -13.14 -8.16 5.53
CA ARG A 265 -13.72 -9.14 4.60
C ARG A 265 -15.17 -9.49 4.93
N LYS A 266 -15.47 -9.79 6.20
CA LYS A 266 -16.85 -10.05 6.64
C LYS A 266 -17.80 -8.88 6.36
N ILE A 267 -17.34 -7.64 6.58
CA ILE A 267 -18.13 -6.44 6.28
C ILE A 267 -18.32 -6.28 4.77
N ALA A 268 -17.29 -6.54 3.96
CA ALA A 268 -17.38 -6.50 2.51
C ALA A 268 -18.36 -7.56 1.96
N GLU A 269 -18.32 -8.79 2.48
CA GLU A 269 -19.29 -9.86 2.16
C GLU A 269 -20.73 -9.40 2.46
N MET A 270 -20.93 -8.79 3.63
CA MET A 270 -22.23 -8.21 4.01
C MET A 270 -22.67 -7.11 3.05
N TYR A 271 -21.79 -6.15 2.70
CA TYR A 271 -22.13 -5.12 1.72
C TYR A 271 -22.49 -5.72 0.37
N THR A 272 -21.72 -6.68 -0.13
CA THR A 272 -21.98 -7.32 -1.43
C THR A 272 -23.33 -8.05 -1.42
N ALA A 273 -23.67 -8.75 -0.34
CA ALA A 273 -24.96 -9.42 -0.20
C ALA A 273 -26.14 -8.42 -0.17
N LEU A 274 -26.01 -7.34 0.61
CA LEU A 274 -27.06 -6.32 0.74
C LEU A 274 -27.24 -5.48 -0.53
N LEU A 275 -26.17 -5.27 -1.29
CA LEU A 275 -26.18 -4.49 -2.53
C LEU A 275 -26.53 -5.31 -3.78
N LYS A 276 -26.73 -6.62 -3.66
CA LYS A 276 -26.98 -7.53 -4.80
C LYS A 276 -28.11 -7.06 -5.74
N ASN A 277 -29.18 -6.48 -5.19
CA ASN A 277 -30.33 -6.00 -5.95
C ASN A 277 -30.30 -4.48 -6.20
N ALA A 278 -29.25 -3.80 -5.76
CA ALA A 278 -29.07 -2.37 -6.03
C ALA A 278 -28.49 -2.18 -7.43
N LYS A 279 -28.76 -1.03 -8.06
CA LYS A 279 -28.21 -0.64 -9.36
C LYS A 279 -26.76 -0.16 -9.24
N VAL A 280 -25.89 -0.99 -8.67
CA VAL A 280 -24.47 -0.70 -8.40
C VAL A 280 -23.62 -1.91 -8.81
N LYS A 281 -22.40 -1.68 -9.29
CA LYS A 281 -21.40 -2.74 -9.47
C LYS A 281 -20.55 -2.83 -8.21
N THR A 282 -20.59 -3.97 -7.52
CA THR A 282 -19.77 -4.23 -6.32
C THR A 282 -18.36 -4.70 -6.71
N PRO A 283 -17.36 -4.58 -5.82
CA PRO A 283 -16.03 -5.12 -6.07
C PRO A 283 -16.04 -6.60 -6.43
N VAL A 284 -15.20 -7.00 -7.38
CA VAL A 284 -14.96 -8.41 -7.74
C VAL A 284 -13.65 -8.85 -7.11
N ILE A 285 -13.69 -10.02 -6.44
CA ILE A 285 -12.49 -10.67 -5.93
C ILE A 285 -12.04 -11.69 -6.98
N ARG A 286 -10.82 -11.57 -7.47
CA ARG A 286 -10.19 -12.54 -8.38
C ARG A 286 -10.04 -13.89 -7.65
N GLU A 287 -10.30 -14.97 -8.37
CA GLU A 287 -10.12 -16.32 -7.83
C GLU A 287 -8.69 -16.53 -7.30
N GLY A 288 -8.58 -17.11 -6.11
CA GLY A 288 -7.31 -17.34 -5.42
C GLY A 288 -6.77 -16.13 -4.64
N ASN A 289 -7.38 -14.94 -4.75
CA ASN A 289 -6.95 -13.79 -3.95
C ASN A 289 -7.66 -13.71 -2.60
N GLU A 290 -6.93 -13.28 -1.56
CA GLU A 290 -7.54 -12.74 -0.35
C GLU A 290 -7.47 -11.21 -0.35
N HIS A 291 -8.58 -10.58 -0.67
CA HIS A 291 -8.73 -9.12 -0.65
C HIS A 291 -8.73 -8.57 0.80
N VAL A 292 -7.97 -7.51 1.08
CA VAL A 292 -7.94 -6.86 2.43
C VAL A 292 -8.87 -5.67 2.57
N PHE A 293 -9.44 -5.21 1.46
CA PHE A 293 -10.45 -4.14 1.41
C PHE A 293 -9.94 -2.88 2.10
N HIS A 294 -8.82 -2.35 1.61
CA HIS A 294 -8.44 -0.99 1.93
C HIS A 294 -9.58 -0.04 1.58
N GLN A 295 -10.19 -0.26 0.41
CA GLN A 295 -11.44 0.36 0.00
C GLN A 295 -12.47 -0.70 -0.42
N TYR A 296 -13.74 -0.39 -0.22
CA TYR A 296 -14.88 -1.11 -0.82
C TYR A 296 -15.45 -0.23 -1.93
N THR A 297 -14.97 -0.42 -3.16
CA THR A 297 -15.24 0.48 -4.29
C THR A 297 -16.41 -0.01 -5.14
N ILE A 298 -17.48 0.78 -5.21
CA ILE A 298 -18.63 0.51 -6.08
C ILE A 298 -18.62 1.41 -7.33
N GLN A 299 -19.16 0.92 -8.44
CA GLN A 299 -19.46 1.75 -9.61
C GLN A 299 -20.95 2.02 -9.73
N VAL A 300 -21.30 3.27 -10.04
CA VAL A 300 -22.68 3.72 -10.24
C VAL A 300 -22.73 4.73 -11.38
N LYS A 301 -23.88 4.84 -12.05
CA LYS A 301 -24.06 5.77 -13.18
C LYS A 301 -23.98 7.24 -12.74
N ASP A 302 -24.59 7.59 -11.61
CA ASP A 302 -24.59 8.95 -11.04
C ASP A 302 -23.82 8.98 -9.72
N ARG A 303 -22.49 9.01 -9.81
CA ARG A 303 -21.58 9.00 -8.66
C ARG A 303 -21.79 10.23 -7.77
N ASP A 304 -21.87 11.41 -8.38
CA ASP A 304 -21.97 12.68 -7.64
C ASP A 304 -23.34 12.82 -6.96
N GLY A 305 -24.42 12.39 -7.62
CA GLY A 305 -25.75 12.33 -7.01
C GLY A 305 -25.81 11.36 -5.84
N LEU A 306 -25.27 10.15 -5.99
CA LEU A 306 -25.21 9.17 -4.89
C LEU A 306 -24.37 9.68 -3.72
N ARG A 307 -23.22 10.30 -3.98
CA ARG A 307 -22.35 10.87 -2.93
C ARG A 307 -23.09 11.92 -2.10
N LYS A 308 -23.75 12.89 -2.76
CA LYS A 308 -24.57 13.91 -2.08
C LYS A 308 -25.73 13.29 -1.30
N HIS A 309 -26.35 12.25 -1.87
CA HIS A 309 -27.42 11.53 -1.19
C HIS A 309 -26.90 10.88 0.11
N LEU A 310 -25.81 10.10 0.04
CA LEU A 310 -25.21 9.44 1.21
C LEU A 310 -24.74 10.43 2.28
N GLU A 311 -24.12 11.55 1.87
CA GLU A 311 -23.71 12.63 2.76
C GLU A 311 -24.90 13.22 3.52
N SER A 312 -26.08 13.35 2.88
CA SER A 312 -27.30 13.82 3.54
C SER A 312 -27.82 12.87 4.64
N TYR A 313 -27.34 11.63 4.67
CA TYR A 313 -27.59 10.63 5.73
C TYR A 313 -26.39 10.48 6.70
N GLY A 314 -25.37 11.33 6.59
CA GLY A 314 -24.17 11.27 7.43
C GLY A 314 -23.20 10.14 7.06
N ILE A 315 -23.30 9.58 5.84
CA ILE A 315 -22.43 8.50 5.36
C ILE A 315 -21.31 9.12 4.53
N SER A 316 -20.08 9.03 5.02
CA SER A 316 -18.90 9.53 4.32
C SER A 316 -18.53 8.62 3.14
N THR A 317 -18.14 9.22 2.02
CA THR A 317 -17.61 8.51 0.85
C THR A 317 -16.41 9.24 0.28
N ALA A 318 -15.57 8.53 -0.48
CA ALA A 318 -14.40 9.09 -1.16
C ALA A 318 -14.40 8.72 -2.65
N VAL A 319 -13.62 9.48 -3.41
CA VAL A 319 -13.28 9.22 -4.81
C VAL A 319 -11.77 9.16 -4.86
N HIS A 320 -11.24 8.14 -5.52
CA HIS A 320 -9.83 7.85 -5.63
C HIS A 320 -9.40 7.87 -7.09
#